data_AF-A0A517WSG3-F1
#
_entry.id   AF-A0A517WSG3-F1
#
_cell.length_a   1.000
_cell.length_b   1.000
_cell.length_c   1.000
_cell.angle_alpha   90.00
_cell.angle_beta   90.00
_cell.angle_gamma   90.00
#
_symmetry.space_group_name_H-M   'P 1'
#
loop_
_entity.id
_entity.type
_entity.pdbx_description
1 polymer ?
#
loop_
_entity_poly.entity_id
_entity_poly.type
_entity_poly.pdbx_seq_one_letter_code
_entity_poly.pdbx_strand_id
1 'polypeptide(L)'
;MSYWGNRPIDNDFAFDQIGSYIYLIKERMFQSVDVVIDKPHPEQSMIASLQCIRLLAQEFPKCVSVSFGRSEFEETKAAFEKWYDAVYKKIPAKYREAVLEAANTEFALFEERVLIKKNG
;
A
#
# COMPACT_ATOMS: atom_id res chain seq x y z
N MET A 1 -3.38 -9.65 27.02
CA MET A 1 -2.79 -10.32 25.85
C MET A 1 -2.96 -11.82 26.00
N SER A 2 -3.72 -12.44 25.09
CA SER A 2 -3.94 -13.88 25.03
C SER A 2 -3.01 -14.53 24.01
N TYR A 3 -2.34 -15.61 24.42
CA TYR A 3 -1.58 -16.50 23.52
C TYR A 3 -2.49 -17.46 22.73
N TRP A 4 -3.77 -17.53 23.08
CA TRP A 4 -4.66 -18.58 22.61
C TRP A 4 -5.83 -18.00 21.82
N GLY A 5 -6.05 -18.58 20.65
CA GLY A 5 -7.14 -18.30 19.71
C GLY A 5 -7.19 -19.40 18.66
N ASN A 6 -8.34 -19.58 18.00
CA ASN A 6 -8.52 -20.64 16.99
C ASN A 6 -7.86 -20.31 15.64
N ARG A 7 -7.42 -19.05 15.44
CA ARG A 7 -6.74 -18.56 14.25
C ARG A 7 -5.63 -17.57 14.62
N PRO A 8 -4.65 -17.31 13.74
CA PRO A 8 -3.57 -16.36 14.02
C PRO A 8 -4.06 -14.96 14.41
N ILE A 9 -5.13 -14.45 13.80
CA ILE A 9 -5.71 -13.14 14.10
C ILE A 9 -6.35 -13.05 15.51
N ASP A 10 -6.69 -14.20 16.10
CA ASP A 10 -7.30 -14.28 17.42
C ASP A 10 -6.22 -14.41 18.54
N ASN A 11 -4.93 -14.46 18.16
CA ASN A 11 -3.78 -14.41 19.07
C ASN A 11 -3.18 -12.99 19.06
N ASP A 12 -3.16 -12.34 20.22
CA ASP A 12 -2.76 -10.93 20.34
C ASP A 12 -1.29 -10.70 19.92
N PHE A 13 -0.38 -11.64 20.20
CA PHE A 13 1.02 -11.53 19.80
C PHE A 13 1.22 -11.69 18.30
N ALA A 14 0.50 -12.62 17.68
CA ALA A 14 0.52 -12.79 16.23
C ALA A 14 -0.09 -11.57 15.53
N PHE A 15 -1.17 -11.01 16.09
CA PHE A 15 -1.76 -9.75 15.61
C PHE A 15 -0.74 -8.60 15.63
N ASP A 16 -0.03 -8.41 16.74
CA ASP A 16 0.98 -7.35 16.89
C ASP A 16 2.16 -7.53 15.90
N GLN A 17 2.58 -8.76 15.67
CA GLN A 17 3.64 -9.06 14.70
C GLN A 17 3.22 -8.70 13.28
N ILE A 18 1.98 -9.02 12.87
CA ILE A 18 1.47 -8.63 11.55
C ILE A 18 1.33 -7.12 11.44
N GLY A 19 0.84 -6.44 12.49
CA GLY A 19 0.81 -4.98 12.56
C GLY A 19 2.19 -4.36 12.34
N SER A 20 3.23 -4.94 12.95
CA SER A 20 4.63 -4.49 12.79
C SER A 20 5.13 -4.64 11.35
N TYR A 21 4.77 -5.72 10.65
CA TYR A 21 5.13 -5.87 9.23
C TYR A 21 4.42 -4.84 8.34
N ILE A 22 3.13 -4.58 8.58
CA ILE A 22 2.38 -3.58 7.82
C ILE A 22 2.99 -2.18 8.06
N TYR A 23 3.35 -1.89 9.31
CA TYR A 23 4.05 -0.65 9.65
C TYR A 23 5.37 -0.50 8.88
N LEU A 24 6.21 -1.54 8.85
CA LEU A 24 7.48 -1.50 8.12
C LEU A 24 7.28 -1.33 6.61
N ILE A 25 6.30 -2.00 6.01
CA ILE A 25 5.97 -1.81 4.59
C ILE A 25 5.55 -0.37 4.33
N LYS A 26 4.66 0.19 5.17
CA LYS A 26 4.20 1.57 5.06
C LYS A 26 5.35 2.56 5.20
N GLU A 27 6.19 2.40 6.21
CA GLU A 27 7.33 3.28 6.45
C GLU A 27 8.30 3.27 5.27
N ARG A 28 8.64 2.08 4.76
CA ARG A 28 9.50 1.92 3.59
C ARG A 28 8.87 2.48 2.31
N MET A 29 7.55 2.35 2.15
CA MET A 29 6.82 2.91 1.03
C MET A 29 7.02 4.42 0.96
N PHE A 30 6.73 5.15 2.05
CA PHE A 30 6.84 6.61 2.07
C PHE A 30 8.30 7.09 2.01
N GLN A 31 9.23 6.40 2.69
CA GLN A 31 10.66 6.71 2.54
C GLN A 31 11.15 6.54 1.10
N SER A 32 10.71 5.48 0.41
CA SER A 32 11.05 5.29 -1.02
C SER A 32 10.42 6.37 -1.90
N VAL A 33 9.18 6.78 -1.63
CA VAL A 33 8.52 7.84 -2.40
C VAL A 33 9.34 9.12 -2.35
N ASP A 34 9.77 9.55 -1.18
CA ASP A 34 10.58 10.77 -1.03
C ASP A 34 11.89 10.67 -1.83
N VAL A 35 12.58 9.52 -1.72
CA VAL A 35 13.83 9.28 -2.46
C VAL A 35 13.61 9.27 -3.97
N VAL A 36 12.53 8.66 -4.44
CA VAL A 36 12.23 8.50 -5.87
C VAL A 36 11.67 9.79 -6.47
N ILE A 37 11.03 10.65 -5.68
CA ILE A 37 10.64 12.01 -6.10
C ILE A 37 11.89 12.91 -6.17
N ASP A 38 12.73 12.91 -5.14
CA ASP A 38 13.96 13.73 -5.08
C ASP A 38 14.98 13.32 -6.13
N LYS A 39 15.10 12.01 -6.38
CA LYS A 39 15.91 11.43 -7.44
C LYS A 39 14.95 10.71 -8.38
N PRO A 40 14.50 11.34 -9.49
CA PRO A 40 13.41 10.85 -10.32
C PRO A 40 13.74 9.50 -10.99
N HIS A 41 13.62 8.41 -10.26
CA HIS A 41 13.85 7.04 -10.71
C HIS A 41 12.50 6.46 -11.14
N PRO A 42 12.38 5.80 -12.30
CA PRO A 42 11.11 5.27 -12.78
C PRO A 42 10.67 3.98 -12.03
N GLU A 43 11.07 3.82 -10.78
CA GLU A 43 10.76 2.67 -9.93
C GLU A 43 9.33 2.78 -9.36
N GLN A 44 8.55 1.71 -9.49
CA GLN A 44 7.14 1.66 -9.05
C GLN A 44 6.99 1.08 -7.63
N SER A 45 7.97 1.33 -6.76
CA SER A 45 8.06 0.72 -5.42
C SER A 45 6.85 1.03 -4.54
N MET A 46 6.25 2.21 -4.70
CA MET A 46 5.03 2.60 -3.99
C MET A 46 3.84 1.72 -4.36
N ILE A 47 3.58 1.51 -5.65
CA ILE A 47 2.46 0.68 -6.12
C ILE A 47 2.67 -0.78 -5.71
N ALA A 48 3.90 -1.29 -5.78
CA ALA A 48 4.23 -2.62 -5.28
C ALA A 48 3.98 -2.76 -3.76
N SER A 49 4.33 -1.74 -2.98
CA SER A 49 4.08 -1.72 -1.53
C SER A 49 2.58 -1.69 -1.22
N LEU A 50 1.81 -0.88 -1.94
CA LEU A 50 0.35 -0.81 -1.82
C LEU A 50 -0.29 -2.18 -2.12
N GLN A 51 0.18 -2.86 -3.18
CA GLN A 51 -0.24 -4.21 -3.54
C GLN A 51 0.05 -5.22 -2.42
N CYS A 52 1.23 -5.15 -1.78
CA CYS A 52 1.54 -5.99 -0.62
C CYS A 52 0.55 -5.76 0.53
N ILE A 53 0.25 -4.51 0.87
CA ILE A 53 -0.70 -4.16 1.93
C ILE A 53 -2.10 -4.68 1.57
N ARG A 54 -2.55 -4.55 0.31
CA ARG A 54 -3.85 -5.10 -0.13
C ARG A 54 -3.92 -6.62 0.03
N LEU A 55 -2.85 -7.33 -0.29
CA LEU A 55 -2.79 -8.79 -0.13
C LEU A 55 -2.85 -9.17 1.35
N LEU A 56 -2.13 -8.44 2.22
CA LEU A 56 -2.22 -8.63 3.67
C LEU A 56 -3.62 -8.32 4.20
N ALA A 57 -4.33 -7.35 3.63
CA ALA A 57 -5.68 -7.00 4.05
C ALA A 57 -6.71 -8.10 3.79
N GLN A 58 -6.45 -8.99 2.81
CA GLN A 58 -7.34 -10.13 2.53
C GLN A 58 -7.28 -11.17 3.66
N GLU A 59 -6.11 -11.38 4.24
CA GLU A 59 -5.90 -12.36 5.31
C GLU A 59 -6.05 -11.74 6.71
N PHE A 60 -5.58 -10.51 6.90
CA PHE A 60 -5.51 -9.81 8.18
C PHE A 60 -6.17 -8.41 8.11
N PRO A 61 -7.48 -8.32 7.78
CA PRO A 61 -8.16 -7.04 7.54
C PRO A 61 -8.13 -6.11 8.75
N LYS A 62 -8.23 -6.66 9.98
CA LYS A 62 -8.15 -5.89 11.22
C LYS A 62 -6.78 -5.21 11.38
N CYS A 63 -5.68 -5.94 11.17
CA CYS A 63 -4.32 -5.41 11.28
C CYS A 63 -4.06 -4.28 10.27
N VAL A 64 -4.56 -4.43 9.03
CA VAL A 64 -4.42 -3.37 8.02
C VAL A 64 -5.25 -2.15 8.37
N SER A 65 -6.52 -2.33 8.79
CA SER A 65 -7.42 -1.21 9.09
C SER A 65 -6.92 -0.26 10.17
N VAL A 66 -6.10 -0.75 11.11
CA VAL A 66 -5.51 0.08 12.19
C VAL A 66 -4.19 0.73 11.79
N SER A 67 -3.54 0.23 10.73
CA SER A 67 -2.18 0.63 10.32
C SER A 67 -2.17 1.47 9.04
N PHE A 68 -3.18 1.32 8.19
CA PHE A 68 -3.29 1.95 6.88
C PHE A 68 -4.76 2.25 6.56
N GLY A 69 -5.17 3.50 6.78
CA GLY A 69 -6.54 3.96 6.62
C GLY A 69 -6.76 4.81 5.37
N ARG A 70 -7.87 5.55 5.37
CA ARG A 70 -8.23 6.48 4.28
C ARG A 70 -7.16 7.58 4.11
N SER A 71 -6.60 8.09 5.21
CA SER A 71 -5.61 9.16 5.16
C SER A 71 -4.35 8.73 4.41
N GLU A 72 -3.76 7.60 4.79
CA GLU A 72 -2.57 7.05 4.14
C GLU A 72 -2.82 6.71 2.67
N PHE A 73 -4.03 6.24 2.35
CA PHE A 73 -4.42 5.94 0.98
C PHE A 73 -4.47 7.19 0.09
N GLU A 74 -5.08 8.28 0.55
CA GLU A 74 -5.11 9.53 -0.22
C GLU A 74 -3.71 10.16 -0.32
N GLU A 75 -2.88 10.04 0.72
CA GLU A 75 -1.48 10.46 0.68
C GLU A 75 -0.68 9.67 -0.37
N THR A 76 -0.93 8.35 -0.48
CA THR A 76 -0.30 7.48 -1.49
C THR A 76 -0.72 7.87 -2.90
N LYS A 77 -2.00 8.20 -3.14
CA LYS A 77 -2.47 8.72 -4.43
C LYS A 77 -1.77 10.01 -4.83
N ALA A 78 -1.74 10.98 -3.92
CA ALA A 78 -1.09 12.27 -4.16
C ALA A 78 0.43 12.11 -4.41
N ALA A 79 1.08 11.20 -3.68
CA ALA A 79 2.49 10.85 -3.92
C ALA A 79 2.70 10.23 -5.30
N PHE A 80 1.79 9.35 -5.75
CA PHE A 80 1.87 8.74 -7.08
C PHE A 80 1.77 9.75 -8.20
N GLU A 81 0.83 10.70 -8.11
CA GLU A 81 0.69 11.75 -9.12
C GLU A 81 1.97 12.58 -9.24
N LYS A 82 2.52 13.03 -8.09
CA LYS A 82 3.79 13.77 -8.04
C LYS A 82 4.95 12.98 -8.65
N TRP A 83 5.06 11.70 -8.28
CA TRP A 83 6.08 10.80 -8.81
C TRP A 83 5.94 10.65 -10.32
N TYR A 84 4.74 10.34 -10.80
CA TYR A 84 4.47 10.05 -12.21
C TYR A 84 4.83 11.26 -13.09
N ASP A 85 4.48 12.47 -12.66
CA ASP A 85 4.86 13.71 -13.36
C ASP A 85 6.39 13.90 -13.38
N ALA A 86 7.06 13.66 -12.25
CA ALA A 86 8.52 13.80 -12.14
C ALA A 86 9.29 12.82 -13.05
N VAL A 87 8.76 11.60 -13.24
CA VAL A 87 9.42 10.55 -14.04
C VAL A 87 8.82 10.37 -15.43
N TYR A 88 7.77 11.09 -15.80
CA TYR A 88 7.00 10.90 -17.04
C TYR A 88 7.89 10.78 -18.28
N LYS A 89 8.87 11.70 -18.42
CA LYS A 89 9.79 11.72 -19.55
C LYS A 89 10.84 10.59 -19.52
N LYS A 90 11.11 10.01 -18.35
CA LYS A 90 12.03 8.89 -18.15
C LYS A 90 11.37 7.54 -18.42
N ILE A 91 10.06 7.44 -18.25
CA ILE A 91 9.29 6.27 -18.66
C ILE A 91 9.24 6.24 -20.20
N PRO A 92 9.64 5.14 -20.86
CA PRO A 92 9.51 5.01 -22.31
C PRO A 92 8.05 5.17 -22.73
N ALA A 93 7.80 5.93 -23.80
CA ALA A 93 6.44 6.35 -24.19
C ALA A 93 5.44 5.20 -24.29
N LYS A 94 5.87 4.04 -24.81
CA LYS A 94 5.05 2.83 -24.94
C LYS A 94 4.58 2.21 -23.62
N TYR A 95 5.16 2.59 -22.48
CA TYR A 95 4.80 2.05 -21.15
C TYR A 95 4.03 3.03 -20.28
N ARG A 96 3.96 4.32 -20.64
CA ARG A 96 3.38 5.38 -19.77
C ARG A 96 1.92 5.10 -19.41
N GLU A 97 1.10 4.84 -20.42
CA GLU A 97 -0.31 4.52 -20.26
C GLU A 97 -0.50 3.26 -19.40
N ALA A 98 0.23 2.18 -19.71
CA ALA A 98 0.14 0.93 -18.96
C ALA A 98 0.57 1.08 -17.49
N VAL A 99 1.57 1.93 -17.19
CA VAL A 99 1.98 2.22 -15.80
C VAL A 99 0.87 2.96 -15.05
N LEU A 100 0.28 3.98 -15.67
CA LEU A 100 -0.83 4.73 -15.08
C LEU A 100 -2.06 3.85 -14.86
N GLU A 101 -2.41 3.02 -15.84
CA GLU A 101 -3.54 2.09 -15.76
C GLU A 101 -3.35 1.03 -14.66
N ALA A 102 -2.14 0.47 -14.55
CA ALA A 102 -1.80 -0.48 -13.51
C ALA A 102 -1.94 0.14 -12.10
N ALA A 103 -1.44 1.37 -11.92
CA ALA A 103 -1.59 2.09 -10.65
C ALA A 103 -3.06 2.38 -10.31
N ASN A 104 -3.83 2.88 -11.28
CA ASN A 104 -5.26 3.16 -11.11
C ASN A 104 -6.05 1.89 -10.75
N THR A 105 -5.70 0.77 -11.38
CA THR A 105 -6.30 -0.53 -11.06
C THR A 105 -6.00 -0.92 -9.62
N GLU A 106 -4.75 -0.78 -9.17
CA GLU A 106 -4.37 -1.10 -7.79
C GLU A 106 -5.07 -0.17 -6.78
N PHE A 107 -5.17 1.13 -7.05
CA PHE A 107 -5.93 2.06 -6.20
C PHE A 107 -7.40 1.67 -6.08
N ALA A 108 -8.06 1.32 -7.20
CA ALA A 108 -9.45 0.89 -7.20
C ALA A 108 -9.65 -0.41 -6.41
N LEU A 109 -8.76 -1.40 -6.60
CA LEU A 109 -8.79 -2.66 -5.87
C LEU A 109 -8.56 -2.47 -4.37
N PHE A 110 -7.66 -1.57 -3.99
CA PHE A 110 -7.40 -1.26 -2.58
C PHE A 110 -8.64 -0.61 -1.93
N GLU A 111 -9.22 0.39 -2.59
CA GLU A 111 -10.41 1.07 -2.10
C GLU A 111 -11.59 0.10 -1.93
N GLU A 112 -11.88 -0.72 -2.94
CA GLU A 112 -12.95 -1.72 -2.90
C GLU A 112 -12.74 -2.73 -1.77
N ARG A 113 -11.54 -3.31 -1.68
CA ARG A 113 -11.31 -4.51 -0.86
C ARG A 113 -10.87 -4.20 0.57
N VAL A 114 -10.30 -3.03 0.81
CA VAL A 114 -9.73 -2.65 2.11
C VAL A 114 -10.53 -1.53 2.77
N LEU A 115 -10.93 -0.50 2.02
CA LEU A 115 -11.59 0.68 2.59
C LEU A 115 -13.11 0.57 2.64
N ILE A 116 -13.73 0.04 1.58
CA ILE A 116 -15.20 -0.07 1.45
C ILE A 116 -15.74 -1.32 2.14
N LYS A 117 -14.97 -2.41 2.18
CA LYS A 117 -15.37 -3.71 2.75
C LYS A 117 -15.54 -3.74 4.29
N LYS A 118 -15.93 -2.62 4.90
CA LYS A 118 -16.20 -2.48 6.34
C LYS A 118 -17.59 -2.93 6.80
N ASN A 119 -18.46 -3.40 5.90
CA ASN A 119 -19.80 -3.90 6.26
C ASN A 119 -20.01 -5.34 5.77
N GLY A 120 -19.67 -6.30 6.61
CA GLY A 120 -19.95 -7.72 6.43
C GLY A 120 -19.74 -8.46 7.73
#